data_AF-A0A3D2IMH5-F1
#
_entry.id   AF-A0A3D2IMH5-F1
#
_cell.length_a   1.000
_cell.length_b   1.000
_cell.length_c   1.000
_cell.angle_alpha   90.00
_cell.angle_beta   90.00
_cell.angle_gamma   90.00
#
_symmetry.space_group_name_H-M   'P 1'
#
loop_
_entity.id
_entity.type
_entity.pdbx_description
1 polymer ?
#
loop_
_entity_poly.entity_id
_entity_poly.type
_entity_poly.pdbx_seq_one_letter_code
_entity_poly.pdbx_strand_id
1 'polypeptide(L)' 'MKKLYMIVSRDKYELPMIVAESMQEIAIKTGKSVHNLYSCFCKGKHPERNKYYRRYITVEVEEDD' A
#
# COMPACT_ATOMS: atom_id res chain seq x y z
N MET A 1 -5.42 -17.56 4.71
CA MET A 1 -5.11 -16.50 3.72
C MET A 1 -5.04 -15.15 4.42
N LYS A 2 -3.83 -14.64 4.61
CA LYS A 2 -3.55 -13.39 5.32
C LYS A 2 -3.41 -12.25 4.32
N LYS A 3 -3.98 -11.09 4.61
CA LYS A 3 -3.95 -9.92 3.73
C LYS A 3 -2.91 -8.91 4.21
N LEU A 4 -2.01 -8.50 3.32
CA LEU A 4 -1.01 -7.46 3.57
C LEU A 4 -1.29 -6.24 2.70
N TYR A 5 -1.09 -5.08 3.29
CA TYR A 5 -1.11 -3.81 2.60
C TYR A 5 0.32 -3.31 2.44
N MET A 6 0.71 -2.99 1.21
CA MET A 6 2.08 -2.61 0.91
C MET A 6 2.16 -1.34 0.09
N ILE A 7 3.14 -0.51 0.43
CA ILE A 7 3.56 0.62 -0.39
C ILE A 7 4.91 0.27 -0.98
N VAL A 8 5.00 0.29 -2.31
CA VAL A 8 6.19 -0.14 -3.06
C VAL A 8 6.81 1.01 -3.84
N SER A 9 8.09 0.87 -4.16
CA SER A 9 8.80 1.77 -5.06
C SER A 9 8.19 1.71 -6.47
N ARG A 10 8.47 2.73 -7.29
CA ARG A 10 7.99 2.79 -8.69
C ARG A 10 9.02 2.29 -9.70
N ASP A 11 10.22 1.95 -9.23
CA ASP A 11 11.21 1.36 -10.11
C ASP A 11 10.77 -0.04 -10.54
N LYS A 12 11.44 -0.60 -11.55
CA LYS A 12 11.11 -1.90 -12.14
C LYS A 12 11.14 -3.07 -11.14
N TYR A 13 11.70 -2.87 -9.95
CA TYR A 13 11.82 -3.87 -8.90
C TYR A 13 10.69 -3.79 -7.87
N GLU A 14 9.92 -2.69 -7.83
CA GLU A 14 8.76 -2.48 -6.94
C GLU A 14 9.03 -2.90 -5.50
N LEU A 15 10.14 -2.43 -4.94
CA LEU A 15 10.61 -2.86 -3.64
C LEU A 15 9.65 -2.40 -2.53
N PRO A 16 9.38 -3.26 -1.53
CA PRO A 16 8.52 -2.91 -0.41
C PRO A 16 9.16 -1.80 0.43
N MET A 17 8.48 -0.66 0.50
CA MET A 17 8.88 0.46 1.36
C MET A 17 8.18 0.40 2.71
N ILE A 18 6.90 0.02 2.70
CA ILE A 18 6.08 -0.14 3.91
C ILE A 18 5.23 -1.38 3.74
N VAL A 19 5.18 -2.21 4.78
CA VAL A 19 4.32 -3.39 4.90
C VAL A 19 3.52 -3.27 6.19
N ALA A 20 2.26 -3.68 6.12
CA ALA A 20 1.35 -3.71 7.25
C ALA A 20 0.27 -4.77 7.07
N GLU A 21 -0.31 -5.18 8.19
CA GLU A 21 -1.41 -6.15 8.24
C GLU A 21 -2.78 -5.45 8.23
N SER A 22 -2.80 -4.13 8.48
CA SER A 22 -4.03 -3.33 8.50
C SER A 22 -3.86 -1.95 7.87
N MET A 23 -4.99 -1.37 7.45
CA MET A 23 -5.02 -0.02 6.90
C MET A 23 -4.67 1.04 7.97
N GLN A 24 -5.01 0.76 9.23
CA GLN A 24 -4.70 1.58 10.40
C GLN A 24 -3.18 1.63 10.63
N GLU A 25 -2.50 0.49 10.52
CA GLU A 25 -1.05 0.44 10.69
C GLU A 25 -0.32 1.21 9.57
N ILE A 26 -0.77 1.13 8.31
CA ILE A 26 -0.22 2.00 7.25
C ILE A 26 -0.51 3.47 7.53
N ALA A 27 -1.69 3.82 8.01
CA ALA A 27 -2.04 5.20 8.33
C ALA A 27 -1.06 5.79 9.35
N ILE A 28 -0.74 5.03 10.39
CA ILE A 28 0.27 5.41 11.39
C ILE A 28 1.65 5.56 10.75
N LYS A 29 2.11 4.57 9.97
CA LYS A 29 3.44 4.58 9.33
C LYS A 29 3.61 5.69 8.29
N THR A 30 2.53 6.12 7.65
CA THR A 30 2.57 7.11 6.56
C THR A 30 2.11 8.51 6.97
N GLY A 31 1.52 8.66 8.16
CA GLY A 31 0.84 9.89 8.57
C GLY A 31 -0.36 10.27 7.69
N LYS A 32 -0.91 9.33 6.90
CA LYS A 32 -2.05 9.57 6.01
C LYS A 32 -3.35 9.10 6.65
N SER A 33 -4.47 9.69 6.24
CA SER A 33 -5.78 9.21 6.67
C SER A 33 -6.13 7.86 6.05
N VAL A 34 -6.78 7.00 6.84
CA VAL A 34 -7.30 5.70 6.40
C VAL A 34 -8.20 5.84 5.16
N HIS A 35 -9.02 6.88 5.09
CA HIS A 35 -9.89 7.14 3.93
C HIS A 35 -9.11 7.38 2.64
N ASN A 36 -8.02 8.15 2.69
CA ASN A 36 -7.16 8.40 1.54
C ASN A 36 -6.50 7.10 1.07
N LEU A 37 -5.95 6.34 2.02
CA LEU A 37 -5.32 5.05 1.76
C LEU A 37 -6.29 4.05 1.14
N TYR A 38 -7.52 3.95 1.64
CA TYR A 38 -8.56 3.10 1.06
C TYR A 38 -8.82 3.44 -0.42
N SER A 39 -8.88 4.73 -0.76
CA SER A 39 -9.00 5.14 -2.17
C SER A 39 -7.79 4.73 -3.01
N CYS A 40 -6.57 4.77 -2.45
CA CYS A 40 -5.36 4.34 -3.15
C CYS A 40 -5.34 2.82 -3.37
N PHE A 41 -5.61 2.02 -2.32
CA PHE A 41 -5.57 0.56 -2.40
C PHE A 41 -6.74 -0.04 -3.19
N CYS A 42 -7.95 0.50 -3.08
CA CYS A 42 -9.14 -0.11 -3.66
C CYS A 42 -9.54 0.46 -5.02
N LYS A 43 -9.28 1.75 -5.27
CA LYS A 43 -9.73 2.42 -6.51
C LYS A 43 -8.60 2.69 -7.48
N GLY A 44 -7.36 2.33 -7.15
CA GLY A 44 -6.18 2.67 -7.94
C GLY A 44 -6.06 4.17 -8.22
N LYS A 45 -6.71 5.02 -7.40
CA LYS A 45 -6.69 6.47 -7.57
C LYS A 45 -5.30 6.97 -7.20
N HIS A 46 -4.43 7.00 -8.20
CA HIS A 46 -3.18 7.71 -8.15
C HIS A 46 -3.47 9.15 -8.57
N PRO A 47 -3.21 10.14 -7.73
CA PRO A 47 -3.28 11.54 -8.14
C PRO A 47 -2.18 11.75 -9.19
N GLU A 48 -2.56 11.74 -10.47
CA GLU A 48 -1.67 11.80 -11.64
C GLU A 48 -0.71 13.01 -11.67
N ARG A 49 -0.87 13.96 -10.74
CA ARG A 49 -0.19 15.25 -10.74
C ARG A 49 1.15 15.33 -9.99
N ASN A 50 1.64 14.28 -9.33
CA ASN A 50 2.88 14.39 -8.55
C ASN A 50 3.91 13.32 -8.90
N LYS A 51 5.08 13.72 -9.40
CA LYS A 51 6.19 12.84 -9.83
C LYS A 51 6.75 11.93 -8.71
N TYR A 52 6.29 12.11 -7.47
CA TYR A 52 6.70 11.37 -6.27
C TYR A 52 5.67 10.34 -5.77
N TYR A 53 4.66 9.96 -6.56
CA TYR A 53 3.65 9.01 -6.12
C TYR A 53 4.19 7.57 -5.99
N ARG A 54 4.00 6.99 -4.80
CA ARG A 54 4.26 5.58 -4.46
C ARG A 54 3.15 4.68 -5.01
N ARG A 55 3.45 3.40 -5.26
CA ARG A 55 2.46 2.40 -5.68
C ARG A 55 1.91 1.68 -4.44
N TYR A 56 0.61 1.41 -4.43
CA TYR A 56 -0.11 0.80 -3.31
C TYR A 56 -0.63 -0.54 -3.79
N ILE A 57 -0.21 -1.64 -3.15
CA ILE A 57 -0.59 -3.00 -3.55
C ILE A 57 -1.13 -3.78 -2.36
N THR A 58 -2.05 -4.68 -2.63
CA THR A 58 -2.59 -5.61 -1.65
C THR A 58 -2.08 -7.00 -2.01
N VAL A 59 -1.52 -7.70 -1.04
CA VAL A 59 -0.97 -9.06 -1.22
C VAL A 59 -1.75 -10.03 -0.34
N GLU A 60 -2.12 -11.17 -0.91
CA GLU A 60 -2.73 -12.27 -0.19
C GLU A 60 -1.67 -13.36 -0.01
N VAL A 61 -1.42 -13.74 1.24
CA VAL A 61 -0.40 -14.70 1.65
C VAL A 61 -1.11 -15.97 2.11
N GLU A 62 -0.74 -17.09 1.51
CA GLU A 62 -1.11 -18.42 2.00
C GLU A 62 -0.11 -18.78 3.11
N GLU A 63 -0.63 -19.17 4.27
CA GLU A 63 0.19 -19.69 5.35
C GLU A 63 0.26 -21.20 5.10
N ASP A 64 1.41 -21.68 4.64
CA ASP A 64 1.70 -23.12 4.58
C ASP A 64 2.00 -23.57 6.02
N ASP A 65 1.17 -24.47 6.55
CA ASP A 65 1.34 -25.13 7.86
C ASP A 65 2.62 -25.99 7.91
#